data_AF-A0A1X6WMB4-F1
#
_entry.id   AF-A0A1X6WMB4-F1
#
_cell.length_a   1.000
_cell.length_b   1.000
_cell.length_c   1.000
_cell.angle_alpha   90.00
_cell.angle_beta   90.00
_cell.angle_gamma   90.00
#
_symmetry.space_group_name_H-M   'P 1'
#
loop_
_entity.id
_entity.type
_entity.pdbx_description
1 polymer ?
#
loop_
_entity_poly.entity_id
_entity_poly.type
_entity_poly.pdbx_seq_one_letter_code
_entity_poly.pdbx_strand_id
1 'polypeptide(L)'
;MLDYVDQTTRAVRETIVEMVRLEAYPSYPSRLSCLYATKNYEEALQWKTIFDSYNRHVLQIVKLKVQGLIFEGDGNLLPKEDGRSFSKKIAQARIYWQGNKKSELPELLVNGRIEVVEMLEEYRYE
;
A
#
# COMPACT_ATOMS: atom_id res chain seq x y z
N MET A 1 26.08 -5.07 -3.20
CA MET A 1 25.82 -5.87 -1.98
C MET A 1 24.74 -5.22 -1.13
N LEU A 2 24.79 -3.90 -0.88
CA LEU A 2 23.74 -3.17 -0.16
C LEU A 2 22.38 -3.23 -0.87
N ASP A 3 22.33 -3.02 -2.19
CA ASP A 3 21.07 -3.06 -2.96
C ASP A 3 20.39 -4.44 -2.91
N TYR A 4 21.18 -5.52 -2.94
CA TYR A 4 20.67 -6.87 -2.82
C TYR A 4 20.01 -7.10 -1.46
N VAL A 5 20.66 -6.66 -0.37
CA VAL A 5 20.10 -6.80 0.98
C VAL A 5 18.83 -5.98 1.13
N ASP A 6 18.83 -4.76 0.62
CA ASP A 6 17.70 -3.83 0.66
C ASP A 6 16.49 -4.39 -0.12
N GLN A 7 16.71 -4.82 -1.37
CA GLN A 7 15.67 -5.44 -2.19
C GLN A 7 15.17 -6.77 -1.60
N THR A 8 16.08 -7.63 -1.15
CA THR A 8 15.72 -8.93 -0.56
C THR A 8 14.89 -8.76 0.69
N THR A 9 15.23 -7.80 1.55
CA THR A 9 14.48 -7.53 2.77
C THR A 9 13.05 -7.05 2.46
N ARG A 10 12.86 -6.23 1.43
CA ARG A 10 11.52 -5.84 0.95
C ARG A 10 10.75 -7.01 0.34
N ALA A 11 11.41 -7.86 -0.44
CA ALA A 11 10.78 -9.06 -0.99
C ALA A 11 10.31 -10.02 0.12
N VAL A 12 11.14 -10.21 1.15
CA VAL A 12 10.80 -10.98 2.36
C VAL A 12 9.58 -10.38 3.07
N ARG A 13 9.53 -9.06 3.24
CA ARG A 13 8.36 -8.37 3.82
C ARG A 13 7.10 -8.72 3.05
N GLU A 14 7.08 -8.49 1.74
CA GLU A 14 5.88 -8.73 0.92
C GLU A 14 5.48 -10.22 0.91
N THR A 15 6.46 -11.13 0.90
CA THR A 15 6.21 -12.58 0.93
C THR A 15 5.56 -13.02 2.25
N ILE A 16 6.08 -12.55 3.39
CA ILE A 16 5.51 -12.86 4.71
C ILE A 16 4.10 -12.26 4.83
N VAL A 17 3.90 -11.03 4.36
CA VAL A 17 2.59 -10.36 4.41
C VAL A 17 1.57 -11.11 3.55
N GLU A 18 1.95 -11.57 2.35
CA GLU A 18 1.07 -12.38 1.50
C GLU A 18 0.78 -13.76 2.10
N MET A 19 1.77 -14.42 2.69
CA MET A 19 1.58 -15.70 3.38
C MET A 19 0.52 -15.58 4.49
N VAL A 20 0.62 -14.56 5.33
CA VAL A 20 -0.37 -14.31 6.40
C VAL A 20 -1.74 -13.97 5.83
N ARG A 21 -1.80 -13.22 4.71
CA ARG A 21 -3.06 -12.92 4.03
C ARG A 21 -3.76 -14.19 3.57
N LEU A 22 -3.04 -15.10 2.91
CA LEU A 22 -3.58 -16.38 2.44
C LEU A 22 -4.09 -17.25 3.59
N GLU A 23 -3.38 -17.28 4.71
CA GLU A 23 -3.76 -18.07 5.88
C GLU A 23 -5.00 -17.55 6.62
N ALA A 24 -5.09 -16.23 6.84
CA ALA A 24 -6.04 -15.66 7.79
C ALA A 24 -7.01 -14.63 7.19
N TYR A 25 -6.67 -14.04 6.04
CA TYR A 25 -7.45 -12.95 5.41
C TYR A 25 -7.58 -13.13 3.89
N PRO A 26 -8.01 -14.32 3.40
CA PRO A 26 -8.00 -14.62 1.97
C PRO A 26 -8.94 -13.73 1.15
N SER A 27 -9.90 -13.08 1.81
CA SER A 27 -10.86 -12.14 1.22
C SER A 27 -10.32 -10.72 1.01
N TYR A 28 -9.09 -10.40 1.43
CA TYR A 28 -8.47 -9.10 1.14
C TYR A 28 -7.62 -9.13 -0.13
N PRO A 29 -7.50 -8.00 -0.86
CA PRO A 29 -6.59 -7.89 -2.01
C PRO A 29 -5.15 -8.25 -1.63
N SER A 30 -4.45 -8.96 -2.52
CA SER A 30 -3.01 -9.15 -2.38
C SER A 30 -2.26 -7.86 -2.72
N ARG A 31 -1.30 -7.48 -1.88
CA ARG A 31 -0.35 -6.39 -2.16
C ARG A 31 0.50 -6.62 -3.41
N LEU A 32 0.62 -7.88 -3.83
CA LEU A 32 1.36 -8.31 -5.02
C LEU A 32 0.53 -8.19 -6.30
N SER A 33 -0.77 -7.93 -6.21
CA SER A 33 -1.68 -7.88 -7.35
C SER A 33 -2.82 -6.87 -7.17
N CYS A 34 -2.61 -5.80 -6.42
CA CYS A 34 -3.56 -4.72 -6.21
C CYS A 34 -3.10 -3.42 -6.86
N LEU A 35 -4.02 -2.47 -6.96
CA LEU A 35 -3.70 -1.06 -7.13
C LEU A 35 -3.70 -0.39 -5.74
N TYR A 36 -2.71 0.46 -5.49
CA TYR A 36 -2.67 1.32 -4.32
C TYR A 36 -3.44 2.60 -4.62
N ALA A 37 -4.39 2.96 -3.75
CA ALA A 37 -5.25 4.11 -3.88
C ALA A 37 -5.40 4.84 -2.54
N THR A 38 -6.18 5.92 -2.54
CA THR A 38 -6.61 6.64 -1.35
C THR A 38 -8.12 6.56 -1.22
N LYS A 39 -8.63 6.80 -0.01
CA LYS A 39 -10.08 6.72 0.25
C LYS A 39 -10.84 7.92 -0.30
N ASN A 40 -10.19 9.08 -0.27
CA ASN A 40 -10.77 10.35 -0.69
C ASN A 40 -9.71 11.25 -1.35
N TYR A 41 -10.19 12.36 -1.89
CA TYR A 41 -9.37 13.33 -2.61
C TYR A 41 -8.38 14.07 -1.70
N GLU A 42 -8.77 14.37 -0.45
CA GLU A 42 -7.91 15.05 0.51
C GLU A 42 -6.67 14.21 0.85
N GLU A 43 -6.85 12.92 1.11
CA GLU A 43 -5.74 11.96 1.28
C GLU A 43 -4.85 11.88 0.03
N ALA A 44 -5.43 11.98 -1.18
CA ALA A 44 -4.64 11.99 -2.42
C ALA A 44 -3.72 13.22 -2.49
N LEU A 45 -4.19 14.39 -2.06
CA LEU A 45 -3.37 15.61 -1.98
C LEU A 45 -2.27 15.51 -0.91
N GLN A 46 -2.56 14.86 0.21
CA GLN A 46 -1.55 14.58 1.24
C GLN A 46 -0.46 13.64 0.71
N TRP A 47 -0.84 12.54 0.04
CA TRP A 47 0.10 11.63 -0.62
C TRP A 47 0.91 12.32 -1.72
N LYS A 48 0.30 13.23 -2.50
CA LYS A 48 1.00 14.05 -3.49
C LYS A 48 2.08 14.91 -2.85
N THR A 49 1.76 15.58 -1.73
CA THR A 49 2.72 16.39 -0.98
C THR A 49 3.90 15.56 -0.49
N ILE A 50 3.64 14.33 -0.01
CA ILE A 50 4.71 13.39 0.35
C ILE A 50 5.54 13.05 -0.88
N PHE A 51 4.93 12.66 -2.01
CA PHE A 51 5.67 12.35 -3.23
C PHE A 51 6.56 13.50 -3.71
N ASP A 52 6.06 14.73 -3.69
CA ASP A 52 6.84 15.92 -4.05
C ASP A 52 8.06 16.10 -3.12
N SER A 53 7.92 15.86 -1.80
CA SER A 53 9.04 15.94 -0.85
C SER A 53 10.16 14.92 -1.11
N TYR A 54 9.85 13.83 -1.81
CA TYR A 54 10.82 12.81 -2.25
C TYR A 54 11.24 13.00 -3.71
N ASN A 55 10.93 14.14 -4.34
CA ASN A 55 11.18 14.41 -5.77
C ASN A 55 10.56 13.35 -6.70
N ARG A 56 9.38 12.84 -6.35
CA ARG A 56 8.62 11.90 -7.17
C ARG A 56 7.48 12.64 -7.86
N HIS A 57 7.63 12.87 -9.17
CA HIS A 57 6.63 13.55 -9.97
C HIS A 57 5.30 12.79 -10.02
N VAL A 58 4.21 13.46 -9.64
CA VAL A 58 2.84 12.97 -9.73
C VAL A 58 2.22 13.53 -11.00
N LEU A 59 1.93 12.68 -11.98
CA LEU A 59 1.38 13.14 -13.27
C LEU A 59 -0.09 13.56 -13.16
N GLN A 60 -0.90 12.78 -12.45
CA GLN A 60 -2.34 12.98 -12.38
C GLN A 60 -2.89 12.50 -11.04
N ILE A 61 -4.03 13.07 -10.64
CA ILE A 61 -4.92 12.49 -9.63
C ILE A 61 -6.23 12.15 -10.35
N VAL A 62 -6.63 10.88 -10.25
CA VAL A 62 -7.81 10.35 -10.93
C VAL A 62 -8.78 9.72 -9.95
N LYS A 63 -10.07 9.80 -10.26
CA LYS A 63 -11.13 9.12 -9.50
C LYS A 63 -11.39 7.75 -10.10
N LEU A 64 -11.44 6.75 -9.22
CA LEU A 64 -11.62 5.37 -9.61
C LEU A 64 -13.00 4.86 -9.18
N LYS A 65 -13.65 4.10 -10.06
CA LYS A 65 -14.76 3.22 -9.73
C LYS A 65 -14.25 1.80 -9.69
N VAL A 66 -14.39 1.16 -8.53
CA VAL A 66 -13.88 -0.19 -8.28
C VAL A 66 -15.04 -1.16 -8.11
N GLN A 67 -15.00 -2.27 -8.85
CA GLN A 67 -15.84 -3.45 -8.67
C GLN A 67 -14.95 -4.62 -8.25
N GLY A 68 -14.72 -4.74 -6.95
CA GLY A 68 -13.83 -5.75 -6.37
C GLY A 68 -13.66 -5.57 -4.87
N LEU A 69 -12.57 -6.13 -4.33
CA LEU A 69 -12.26 -6.11 -2.91
C LEU A 69 -11.43 -4.88 -2.56
N ILE A 70 -11.63 -4.38 -1.35
CA ILE A 70 -10.96 -3.20 -0.82
C ILE A 70 -10.43 -3.55 0.58
N PHE A 71 -9.21 -3.10 0.87
CA PHE A 71 -8.63 -3.16 2.20
C PHE A 71 -8.00 -1.83 2.57
N GLU A 72 -8.27 -1.36 3.78
CA GLU A 72 -7.68 -0.14 4.34
C GLU A 72 -6.61 -0.53 5.37
N GLY A 73 -5.34 -0.32 5.00
CA GLY A 73 -4.18 -0.68 5.79
C GLY A 73 -3.45 0.52 6.38
N ASP A 74 -2.71 0.28 7.47
CA ASP A 74 -1.73 1.23 7.98
C ASP A 74 -0.33 0.73 7.64
N GLY A 75 0.33 1.39 6.67
CA GLY A 75 1.68 1.03 6.23
C GLY A 75 2.71 1.05 7.36
N ASN A 76 2.45 1.76 8.47
CA ASN A 76 3.31 1.76 9.64
C ASN A 76 3.34 0.42 10.38
N LEU A 77 2.31 -0.41 10.22
CA LEU A 77 2.19 -1.72 10.85
C LEU A 77 2.89 -2.84 10.07
N LEU A 78 3.32 -2.56 8.83
CA LEU A 78 4.06 -3.53 8.02
C LEU A 78 5.36 -3.96 8.71
N PRO A 79 5.81 -5.21 8.49
CA PRO A 79 7.12 -5.65 8.93
C PRO A 79 8.21 -4.71 8.43
N LYS A 80 9.07 -4.25 9.34
CA LYS A 80 10.12 -3.29 9.02
C LYS A 80 11.27 -3.96 8.26
N GLU A 81 12.05 -3.16 7.56
CA GLU A 81 13.24 -3.60 6.81
C GLU A 81 14.45 -3.78 7.75
N ASP A 82 14.22 -4.43 8.90
CA ASP A 82 15.22 -4.69 9.93
C ASP A 82 15.61 -6.18 10.00
N GLY A 83 16.66 -6.50 10.74
CA GLY A 83 17.15 -7.87 10.95
C GLY A 83 16.35 -8.71 11.96
N ARG A 84 15.10 -8.34 12.30
CA ARG A 84 14.29 -9.13 13.25
C ARG A 84 13.93 -10.49 12.66
N SER A 85 13.71 -11.47 13.54
CA SER A 85 13.29 -12.81 13.16
C SER A 85 11.99 -12.82 12.35
N PHE A 86 11.83 -13.79 11.45
CA PHE A 86 10.61 -13.93 10.65
C PHE A 86 9.37 -14.16 11.52
N SER A 87 9.50 -14.84 12.66
CA SER A 87 8.40 -14.98 13.63
C SER A 87 7.83 -13.65 14.11
N LYS A 88 8.69 -12.64 14.35
CA LYS A 88 8.25 -11.28 14.71
C LYS A 88 7.61 -10.57 13.52
N LYS A 89 8.17 -10.74 12.31
CA LYS A 89 7.61 -10.17 11.08
C LYS A 89 6.22 -10.75 10.76
N ILE A 90 6.01 -12.05 10.99
CA ILE A 90 4.69 -12.71 10.86
C ILE A 90 3.68 -12.09 11.84
N ALA A 91 4.08 -11.84 13.09
CA ALA A 91 3.21 -11.17 14.06
C ALA A 91 2.85 -9.74 13.62
N GLN A 92 3.80 -8.97 13.07
CA GLN A 92 3.53 -7.65 12.50
C GLN A 92 2.57 -7.72 11.31
N ALA A 93 2.76 -8.67 10.38
CA ALA A 93 1.86 -8.87 9.26
C ALA A 93 0.42 -9.21 9.72
N ARG A 94 0.26 -9.98 10.80
CA ARG A 94 -1.07 -10.25 11.38
C ARG A 94 -1.72 -8.98 11.91
N ILE A 95 -0.96 -8.10 12.56
CA ILE A 95 -1.45 -6.82 13.07
C ILE A 95 -1.83 -5.90 11.90
N TYR A 96 -1.01 -5.85 10.85
CA TYR A 96 -1.33 -5.10 9.63
C TYR A 96 -2.69 -5.51 9.05
N TRP A 97 -2.91 -6.82 8.84
CA TRP A 97 -4.15 -7.32 8.25
C TRP A 97 -5.38 -7.23 9.15
N GLN A 98 -5.24 -6.97 10.46
CA GLN A 98 -6.38 -6.63 11.31
C GLN A 98 -7.03 -5.29 10.92
N GLY A 99 -6.38 -4.53 10.03
CA GLY A 99 -6.90 -3.31 9.44
C GLY A 99 -6.60 -2.06 10.26
N ASN A 100 -6.97 -0.93 9.67
CA ASN A 100 -6.74 0.37 10.26
C ASN A 100 -7.78 0.73 11.36
N LYS A 101 -7.33 1.11 12.55
CA LYS A 101 -8.19 1.74 13.58
C LYS A 101 -7.92 3.23 13.80
N LYS A 102 -6.76 3.77 13.36
CA LYS A 102 -6.27 5.11 13.77
C LYS A 102 -5.24 5.80 12.84
N SER A 103 -4.89 5.24 11.69
CA SER A 103 -3.88 5.81 10.79
C SER A 103 -4.38 7.12 10.19
N GLU A 104 -3.53 8.14 10.24
CA GLU A 104 -3.80 9.47 9.69
C GLU A 104 -3.82 9.47 8.16
N LEU A 105 -3.04 8.57 7.54
CA LEU A 105 -2.96 8.44 6.09
C LEU A 105 -2.95 6.95 5.69
N PRO A 106 -4.12 6.31 5.62
CA PRO A 106 -4.20 4.90 5.28
C PRO A 106 -3.73 4.63 3.84
N GLU A 107 -3.27 3.41 3.61
CA GLU A 107 -3.13 2.87 2.25
C GLU A 107 -4.38 2.08 1.89
N LEU A 108 -4.94 2.34 0.71
CA LEU A 108 -6.07 1.58 0.20
C LEU A 108 -5.58 0.57 -0.84
N LEU A 109 -5.73 -0.72 -0.56
CA LEU A 109 -5.50 -1.77 -1.54
C LEU A 109 -6.82 -2.07 -2.25
N VAL A 110 -6.83 -2.02 -3.58
CA VAL A 110 -8.02 -2.33 -4.39
C VAL A 110 -7.70 -3.34 -5.49
N ASN A 111 -8.62 -4.25 -5.78
CA ASN A 111 -8.52 -5.17 -6.90
C ASN A 111 -9.85 -5.31 -7.66
N GLY A 112 -9.90 -6.24 -8.61
CA GLY A 112 -11.07 -6.47 -9.46
C GLY A 112 -11.08 -5.55 -10.67
N ARG A 113 -12.28 -5.17 -11.12
CA ARG A 113 -12.42 -4.25 -12.26
C ARG A 113 -12.30 -2.81 -11.76
N ILE A 114 -11.32 -2.10 -12.29
CA ILE A 114 -11.03 -0.70 -11.92
C ILE A 114 -11.23 0.15 -13.17
N GLU A 115 -12.04 1.20 -13.04
CA GLU A 115 -12.36 2.14 -14.10
C GLU A 115 -12.00 3.56 -13.65
N VAL A 116 -11.26 4.30 -14.49
CA VAL A 116 -11.07 5.74 -14.29
C VAL A 116 -12.34 6.43 -14.75
N VAL A 117 -13.04 7.08 -13.82
CA VAL A 117 -14.30 7.77 -14.12
C VAL A 117 -14.14 9.28 -14.26
N GLU A 118 -13.05 9.84 -13.75
CA GLU A 118 -12.81 11.28 -13.74
C GLU A 118 -11.30 11.54 -13.60
N MET A 119 -10.78 12.54 -14.32
CA MET A 119 -9.46 13.11 -14.08
C MET A 119 -9.66 14.37 -13.24
N LEU A 120 -9.15 14.37 -12.01
CA LEU A 120 -9.33 15.46 -11.07
C LEU A 120 -8.25 16.53 -11.24
N GLU A 121 -7.00 16.09 -11.40
CA GLU A 121 -5.84 16.98 -11.57
C GLU A 121 -4.88 16.40 -12.61
N GLU A 122 -4.25 17.27 -13.38
CA GLU A 122 -3.18 16.95 -14.31
C GLU A 122 -2.01 17.92 -14.08
N TYR A 123 -0.83 17.37 -13.80
CA TYR A 123 0.36 18.16 -13.51
C TYR A 123 1.35 18.08 -14.66
N ARG A 124 2.01 19.20 -14.93
CA ARG A 124 3.13 19.29 -15.88
C ARG A 124 4.36 19.71 -15.12
N TYR A 125 5.46 19.02 -15.40
CA TYR A 125 6.77 19.36 -14.85
C TYR A 125 7.62 19.85 -16.03
N GLU A 126 8.26 20.99 -15.85
CA GLU A 126 9.21 21.58 -16.79
C GLU A 126 10.62 21.00 -16.58
#